data_AF-A0A935LUZ5-F1
#
_entry.id   AF-A0A935LUZ5-F1
#
_cell.length_a   1.000
_cell.length_b   1.000
_cell.length_c   1.000
_cell.angle_alpha   90.00
_cell.angle_beta   90.00
_cell.angle_gamma   90.00
#
_symmetry.space_group_name_H-M   'P 1'
#
loop_
_entity.id
_entity.type
_entity.pdbx_description
1 polymer ?
#
loop_
_entity_poly.entity_id
_entity_poly.type
_entity_poly.pdbx_seq_one_letter_code
_entity_poly.pdbx_strand_id
1 'polypeptide(L)'
;MKTATNLFLFLAMTLLAACSSEPKNGSPEQKEERAMDEAAECDPLVGEFRDLMADYESALKEMIAAKKIDPNGQKEFSDKASDLSKRIKERGEKALGMKCWSEFNTIGQTYGTRIAKLGMEVMMMNGGMEGLEGMDPAALEAMKKVMGQ
;
A
#
# COMPACT_ATOMS: atom_id res chain seq x y z
N MET A 1 0.53 -60.39 4.44
CA MET A 1 -0.61 -60.01 3.56
C MET A 1 -1.09 -58.66 4.07
N LYS A 2 -0.61 -57.51 3.57
CA LYS A 2 -0.95 -56.78 2.32
C LYS A 2 -2.45 -56.47 2.17
N THR A 3 -2.71 -55.22 1.75
CA THR A 3 -3.97 -54.51 1.39
C THR A 3 -4.64 -53.75 2.55
N ALA A 4 -4.96 -52.46 2.51
CA ALA A 4 -4.99 -51.49 1.42
C ALA A 4 -4.81 -50.05 1.96
N THR A 5 -3.75 -49.38 1.50
CA THR A 5 -3.62 -47.92 1.52
C THR A 5 -4.36 -47.39 0.29
N ASN A 6 -5.19 -46.36 0.46
CA ASN A 6 -6.06 -45.67 -0.51
C ASN A 6 -7.55 -45.98 -0.36
N LEU A 7 -8.19 -45.27 0.58
CA LEU A 7 -9.59 -44.93 0.45
C LEU A 7 -9.78 -43.45 0.78
N PHE A 8 -9.82 -42.63 -0.27
CA PHE A 8 -10.59 -41.39 -0.35
C PHE A 8 -10.17 -40.27 0.61
N LEU A 9 -9.05 -39.63 0.24
CA LEU A 9 -8.77 -38.19 0.35
C LEU A 9 -9.79 -37.38 -0.47
N PHE A 10 -11.08 -37.59 -0.20
CA PHE A 10 -12.24 -37.02 -0.87
C PHE A 10 -13.26 -36.65 0.21
N LEU A 11 -12.93 -35.62 0.99
CA LEU A 11 -13.93 -34.78 1.63
C LEU A 11 -13.43 -33.32 1.62
N ALA A 12 -12.95 -32.90 0.45
CA ALA A 12 -13.01 -31.50 0.06
C ALA A 12 -14.44 -31.24 -0.47
N MET A 13 -14.98 -30.07 -0.14
CA MET A 13 -16.31 -29.55 -0.52
C MET A 13 -17.51 -30.12 0.24
N THR A 14 -17.79 -29.53 1.41
CA THR A 14 -19.12 -28.95 1.66
C THR A 14 -19.01 -27.88 2.73
N LEU A 15 -19.62 -26.72 2.44
CA LEU A 15 -19.96 -25.59 3.31
C LEU A 15 -18.97 -24.40 3.38
N LEU A 16 -18.82 -23.76 2.22
CA LEU A 16 -19.09 -22.32 2.11
C LEU A 16 -20.44 -22.00 2.80
N ALA A 17 -20.39 -21.12 3.80
CA ALA A 17 -21.45 -20.24 4.33
C ALA A 17 -21.47 -20.20 5.87
N ALA A 18 -20.48 -19.56 6.45
CA ALA A 18 -20.65 -18.75 7.65
C ALA A 18 -19.83 -17.46 7.51
N CYS A 19 -20.08 -16.72 6.43
CA CYS A 19 -19.99 -15.26 6.49
C CYS A 19 -21.12 -14.79 7.41
N SER A 20 -20.79 -14.37 8.63
CA SER A 20 -21.38 -13.20 9.30
C SER A 20 -21.03 -13.24 10.78
N SER A 21 -19.85 -12.76 11.10
CA SER A 21 -19.68 -11.97 12.31
C SER A 21 -19.13 -10.62 11.86
N GLU A 22 -20.05 -9.69 11.58
CA GLU A 22 -19.71 -8.27 11.44
C GLU A 22 -18.77 -7.85 12.59
N PRO A 23 -17.63 -7.20 12.30
CA PRO A 23 -17.06 -6.27 13.25
C PRO A 23 -17.80 -4.95 13.04
N LYS A 24 -18.82 -4.70 13.86
CA LYS A 24 -19.42 -3.38 14.00
C LYS A 24 -18.33 -2.42 14.49
N ASN A 25 -18.02 -1.44 13.64
CA ASN A 25 -17.14 -0.29 13.88
C ASN A 25 -15.66 -0.60 14.12
N GLY A 26 -14.95 -1.01 13.06
CA GLY A 26 -13.50 -0.76 12.98
C GLY A 26 -13.22 0.75 12.92
N SER A 27 -12.06 1.17 13.41
CA SER A 27 -11.57 2.54 13.20
C SER A 27 -11.53 2.87 11.70
N PRO A 28 -11.54 4.15 11.29
CA PRO A 28 -11.39 4.53 9.89
C PRO A 28 -10.20 3.82 9.22
N GLU A 29 -9.07 3.70 9.93
CA GLU A 29 -7.86 3.00 9.47
C GLU A 29 -8.08 1.50 9.22
N GLN A 30 -8.86 0.82 10.07
CA GLN A 30 -9.18 -0.60 9.90
C GLN A 30 -10.18 -0.87 8.77
N LYS A 31 -11.03 0.10 8.44
CA LYS A 31 -11.91 0.02 7.26
C LYS A 31 -11.11 0.25 5.98
N GLU A 32 -10.15 1.17 6.02
CA GLU A 32 -9.21 1.41 4.92
C GLU A 32 -8.31 0.19 4.66
N GLU A 33 -7.74 -0.43 5.70
CA GLU A 33 -6.95 -1.66 5.56
C GLU A 33 -7.77 -2.80 4.94
N ARG A 34 -9.01 -3.01 5.39
CA ARG A 34 -9.89 -4.02 4.80
C ARG A 34 -10.24 -3.75 3.33
N ALA A 35 -10.47 -2.50 2.96
CA ALA A 35 -10.71 -2.12 1.57
C ALA A 35 -9.46 -2.32 0.68
N MET A 36 -8.26 -2.16 1.25
CA MET A 36 -7.00 -2.42 0.55
C MET A 36 -6.70 -3.92 0.44
N ASP A 37 -7.15 -4.74 1.40
CA ASP A 37 -7.02 -6.20 1.33
C ASP A 37 -7.85 -6.83 0.20
N GLU A 38 -9.03 -6.27 -0.09
CA GLU A 38 -9.89 -6.71 -1.20
C GLU A 38 -9.30 -6.37 -2.58
N ALA A 39 -8.34 -5.44 -2.67
CA ALA A 39 -7.76 -4.99 -3.93
C ALA A 39 -6.90 -6.05 -4.65
N ALA A 40 -6.39 -7.05 -3.92
CA ALA A 40 -5.65 -8.17 -4.54
C ALA A 40 -6.56 -9.12 -5.34
N GLU A 41 -7.86 -9.10 -5.10
CA GLU A 41 -8.82 -9.96 -5.80
C GLU A 41 -9.34 -9.34 -7.09
N CYS A 42 -9.12 -8.04 -7.28
CA CYS A 42 -9.79 -7.25 -8.30
C CYS A 42 -8.99 -7.20 -9.62
N ASP A 43 -7.68 -6.94 -9.55
CA ASP A 43 -6.76 -6.91 -10.69
C ASP A 43 -5.31 -7.12 -10.24
N PRO A 44 -4.51 -7.96 -10.93
CA PRO A 44 -3.14 -8.25 -10.51
C PRO A 44 -2.24 -7.02 -10.38
N LEU A 45 -2.36 -6.02 -11.27
CA LEU A 45 -1.53 -4.82 -11.19
C LEU A 45 -1.93 -3.94 -10.00
N VAL A 46 -3.22 -3.89 -9.67
CA VAL A 46 -3.72 -3.16 -8.50
C VAL A 46 -3.27 -3.85 -7.20
N GLY A 47 -3.28 -5.19 -7.17
CA GLY A 47 -2.70 -5.99 -6.09
C GLY A 47 -1.20 -5.72 -5.92
N GLU A 48 -0.41 -5.83 -6.99
CA GLU A 48 1.03 -5.51 -6.98
C GLU A 48 1.30 -4.09 -6.50
N PHE A 49 0.45 -3.12 -6.88
CA PHE A 49 0.58 -1.74 -6.44
C PHE A 49 0.32 -1.58 -4.95
N ARG A 50 -0.70 -2.28 -4.41
CA ARG A 50 -0.98 -2.28 -2.97
C ARG A 50 0.19 -2.84 -2.18
N ASP A 51 0.72 -3.98 -2.60
CA ASP A 51 1.83 -4.65 -1.89
C ASP A 51 3.10 -3.80 -1.92
N LEU A 52 3.43 -3.23 -3.09
CA LEU A 52 4.57 -2.32 -3.23
C LEU A 52 4.46 -1.08 -2.33
N MET A 53 3.26 -0.50 -2.22
CA MET A 53 3.04 0.68 -1.38
C MET A 53 3.13 0.33 0.12
N ALA A 54 2.66 -0.85 0.51
CA ALA A 54 2.82 -1.35 1.88
C ALA A 54 4.30 -1.60 2.23
N ASP A 55 5.05 -2.25 1.33
CA ASP A 55 6.49 -2.49 1.48
C ASP A 55 7.26 -1.17 1.57
N TYR A 56 6.91 -0.18 0.75
CA TYR A 56 7.53 1.13 0.79
C TYR A 56 7.27 1.83 2.13
N GLU A 57 6.03 1.82 2.63
CA GLU A 57 5.71 2.35 3.95
C GLU A 57 6.51 1.66 5.06
N SER A 58 6.63 0.33 5.00
CA SER A 58 7.41 -0.48 5.96
C SER A 58 8.90 -0.12 5.92
N ALA A 59 9.48 -0.03 4.72
CA ALA A 59 10.88 0.32 4.55
C ALA A 59 11.20 1.71 5.13
N LEU A 60 10.32 2.69 4.95
CA LEU A 60 10.49 4.02 5.55
C LEU A 60 10.41 3.98 7.08
N LYS A 61 9.45 3.22 7.64
CA LYS A 61 9.36 3.00 9.10
C LYS A 61 10.63 2.36 9.66
N GLU A 62 11.20 1.38 8.95
CA GLU A 62 12.45 0.74 9.33
C GLU A 62 13.63 1.71 9.29
N MET A 63 13.74 2.55 8.26
CA MET A 63 14.78 3.59 8.17
C MET A 63 14.70 4.54 9.36
N ILE A 64 13.49 4.99 9.72
CA ILE A 64 13.24 5.87 10.88
C ILE A 64 13.66 5.17 12.17
N ALA A 65 13.19 3.94 12.39
CA ALA A 65 13.48 3.16 13.59
C ALA A 65 14.99 2.88 13.74
N ALA A 66 15.67 2.53 12.64
CA ALA A 66 17.11 2.27 12.60
C ALA A 66 17.97 3.54 12.61
N LYS A 67 17.34 4.72 12.50
CA LYS A 67 18.02 6.01 12.30
C LYS A 67 19.03 5.98 11.15
N LYS A 68 18.74 5.21 10.11
CA LYS A 68 19.65 4.96 9.00
C LYS A 68 18.92 5.13 7.67
N ILE A 69 19.49 5.95 6.80
CA ILE A 69 18.89 6.30 5.53
C ILE A 69 19.45 5.40 4.44
N ASP A 70 18.55 4.81 3.66
CA ASP A 70 18.87 4.17 2.39
C ASP A 70 18.26 4.97 1.23
N PRO A 71 19.01 5.93 0.65
CA PRO A 71 18.49 6.78 -0.41
C PRO A 71 18.30 6.00 -1.72
N ASN A 72 19.07 4.94 -1.94
CA ASN A 72 18.94 4.11 -3.15
C ASN A 72 17.68 3.26 -3.07
N GLY A 73 17.42 2.63 -1.91
CA GLY A 73 16.19 1.89 -1.66
C GLY A 73 14.95 2.78 -1.81
N GLN A 74 14.94 3.98 -1.23
CA GLN A 74 13.83 4.94 -1.40
C GLN A 74 13.59 5.29 -2.87
N LYS A 75 14.66 5.59 -3.62
CA LYS A 75 14.54 5.88 -5.05
C LYS A 75 13.96 4.70 -5.81
N GLU A 76 14.41 3.48 -5.53
CA GLU A 76 13.90 2.27 -6.19
C GLU A 76 12.40 2.06 -5.92
N PHE A 77 11.95 2.21 -4.67
CA PHE A 77 10.53 2.13 -4.34
C PHE A 77 9.71 3.21 -5.06
N SER A 78 10.19 4.46 -5.04
CA SER A 78 9.54 5.58 -5.72
C SER A 78 9.41 5.35 -7.24
N ASP A 79 10.48 4.90 -7.88
CA ASP A 79 10.50 4.63 -9.32
C ASP A 79 9.53 3.50 -9.68
N LYS A 80 9.53 2.39 -8.93
CA LYS A 80 8.60 1.27 -9.14
C LYS A 80 7.15 1.69 -8.92
N ALA A 81 6.87 2.45 -7.86
CA ALA A 81 5.51 2.89 -7.55
C ALA A 81 4.99 3.85 -8.64
N SER A 82 5.85 4.72 -9.16
CA SER A 82 5.54 5.63 -10.28
C SER A 82 5.25 4.86 -11.56
N ASP A 83 6.10 3.90 -11.94
CA ASP A 83 5.91 3.06 -13.13
C ASP A 83 4.60 2.27 -13.06
N LEU A 84 4.37 1.59 -11.93
CA LEU A 84 3.18 0.76 -11.76
C LEU A 84 1.89 1.61 -11.72
N SER A 85 1.92 2.75 -11.02
CA SER A 85 0.82 3.73 -11.04
C SER A 85 0.51 4.22 -12.45
N LYS A 86 1.54 4.51 -13.25
CA LYS A 86 1.37 4.94 -14.64
C LYS A 86 0.71 3.85 -15.48
N ARG A 87 1.17 2.60 -15.39
CA ARG A 87 0.60 1.46 -16.13
C ARG A 87 -0.88 1.22 -15.77
N ILE A 88 -1.24 1.35 -14.49
CA ILE A 88 -2.64 1.22 -14.04
C ILE A 88 -3.49 2.38 -14.59
N LYS A 89 -2.98 3.62 -14.54
CA LYS A 89 -3.66 4.80 -15.10
C LYS A 89 -3.86 4.72 -16.61
N GLU A 90 -2.88 4.19 -17.34
CA GLU A 90 -2.98 3.97 -18.79
C GLU A 90 -4.09 2.97 -19.16
N ARG A 91 -4.30 1.94 -18.34
CA ARG A 91 -5.46 1.04 -18.50
C ARG A 91 -6.76 1.77 -18.20
N GLY A 92 -6.79 2.54 -17.11
CA GLY A 92 -7.90 3.39 -16.72
C GLY A 92 -9.16 2.62 -16.29
N GLU A 93 -10.16 3.36 -15.81
CA GLU A 93 -11.41 2.81 -15.26
C GLU A 93 -12.13 1.87 -16.24
N LYS A 94 -12.13 2.22 -17.54
CA LYS A 94 -12.83 1.43 -18.56
C LYS A 94 -12.32 -0.01 -18.66
N ALA A 95 -11.00 -0.21 -18.51
CA ALA A 95 -10.39 -1.53 -18.64
C ALA A 95 -10.29 -2.28 -17.30
N LEU A 96 -10.24 -1.56 -16.18
CA LEU A 96 -10.15 -2.13 -14.83
C LEU A 96 -11.52 -2.39 -14.21
N GLY A 97 -12.55 -1.70 -14.69
CA GLY A 97 -13.84 -1.62 -14.02
C GLY A 97 -13.81 -0.62 -12.84
N MET A 98 -15.00 -0.12 -12.50
CA MET A 98 -15.18 0.93 -11.48
C MET A 98 -14.65 0.51 -10.10
N LYS A 99 -14.87 -0.75 -9.70
CA LYS A 99 -14.42 -1.25 -8.39
C LYS A 99 -12.89 -1.17 -8.25
N CYS A 100 -12.15 -1.80 -9.18
CA CYS A 100 -10.69 -1.78 -9.15
C CYS A 100 -10.09 -0.40 -9.31
N TRP A 101 -10.70 0.43 -10.15
CA TRP A 101 -10.24 1.81 -10.30
C TRP A 101 -10.41 2.59 -9.00
N SER A 102 -11.54 2.43 -8.32
CA SER A 102 -11.77 3.04 -7.00
C SER A 102 -10.74 2.55 -5.98
N GLU A 103 -10.48 1.25 -5.91
CA GLU A 103 -9.49 0.67 -4.98
C GLU A 103 -8.08 1.17 -5.26
N PHE A 104 -7.64 1.20 -6.52
CA PHE A 104 -6.36 1.79 -6.91
C PHE A 104 -6.21 3.25 -6.41
N ASN A 105 -7.25 4.06 -6.58
CA ASN A 105 -7.24 5.43 -6.11
C ASN A 105 -7.21 5.51 -4.58
N THR A 106 -7.96 4.66 -3.88
CA THR A 106 -7.94 4.57 -2.41
C THR A 106 -6.56 4.17 -1.90
N ILE A 107 -5.94 3.13 -2.46
CA ILE A 107 -4.56 2.71 -2.12
C ILE A 107 -3.60 3.89 -2.32
N GLY A 108 -3.67 4.57 -3.47
CA GLY A 108 -2.82 5.70 -3.78
C GLY A 108 -2.97 6.86 -2.81
N GLN A 109 -4.20 7.16 -2.37
CA GLN A 109 -4.46 8.22 -1.39
C GLN A 109 -3.98 7.84 0.02
N THR A 110 -4.32 6.65 0.49
CA THR A 110 -3.99 6.18 1.84
C THR A 110 -2.49 6.02 2.00
N TYR A 111 -1.86 5.16 1.21
CA TYR A 111 -0.41 4.95 1.32
C TYR A 111 0.38 6.17 0.85
N GLY A 112 -0.05 6.88 -0.21
CA GLY A 112 0.66 8.06 -0.68
C GLY A 112 0.79 9.14 0.41
N THR A 113 -0.25 9.35 1.20
CA THR A 113 -0.20 10.29 2.34
C THR A 113 0.75 9.79 3.45
N ARG A 114 0.68 8.51 3.80
CA ARG A 114 1.53 7.90 4.84
C ARG A 114 3.01 7.90 4.45
N ILE A 115 3.31 7.48 3.22
CA ILE A 115 4.65 7.48 2.64
C ILE A 115 5.21 8.90 2.57
N ALA A 116 4.41 9.90 2.17
CA ALA A 116 4.85 11.29 2.17
C ALA A 116 5.23 11.79 3.57
N LYS A 117 4.43 11.46 4.59
CA LYS A 117 4.72 11.79 5.99
C LYS A 117 6.02 11.16 6.47
N LEU A 118 6.18 9.85 6.28
CA LEU A 118 7.39 9.12 6.67
C LEU A 118 8.62 9.58 5.88
N GLY A 119 8.47 9.86 4.58
CA GLY A 119 9.53 10.37 3.73
C GLY A 119 10.06 11.73 4.20
N MET A 120 9.18 12.61 4.70
CA MET A 120 9.61 13.86 5.35
C MET A 120 10.41 13.60 6.63
N GLU A 121 10.00 12.65 7.46
CA GLU A 121 10.75 12.27 8.66
C GLU A 121 12.15 11.74 8.31
N VAL A 122 12.24 10.85 7.31
CA VAL A 122 13.53 10.36 6.82
C VAL A 122 14.40 11.48 6.25
N MET A 123 13.81 12.44 5.52
CA MET A 123 14.54 13.62 5.03
C MET A 123 15.08 14.48 6.18
N MET A 124 14.28 14.70 7.23
CA MET A 124 14.71 15.44 8.41
C MET A 124 15.86 14.74 9.16
N MET A 125 15.91 13.41 9.14
CA MET A 125 17.02 12.64 9.71
C MET A 125 18.33 12.79 8.94
N ASN A 126 18.32 13.19 7.66
CA ASN A 126 19.53 13.37 6.84
C ASN A 126 20.24 14.72 7.06
N GLY A 127 19.93 15.43 8.13
CA GLY A 127 20.54 16.73 8.44
C GLY A 127 19.61 17.93 8.42
N GLY A 128 18.34 17.78 8.02
CA GLY A 128 17.26 18.76 8.26
C GLY A 128 17.40 20.15 7.63
N MET A 129 16.39 20.58 6.87
CA MET A 129 16.19 21.94 6.31
C MET A 129 17.26 22.55 5.37
N GLU A 130 18.52 22.13 5.37
CA GLU A 130 19.51 22.58 4.37
C GLU A 130 19.16 22.06 2.95
N GLY A 131 18.41 20.95 2.86
CA GLY A 131 17.83 20.45 1.60
C GLY A 131 16.53 21.14 1.16
N LEU A 132 15.93 22.00 2.01
CA LEU A 132 14.70 22.73 1.71
C LEU A 132 14.96 24.15 1.19
N GLU A 133 16.20 24.64 1.24
CA GLU A 133 16.60 25.97 0.74
C GLU A 133 16.42 26.14 -0.79
N GLY A 134 16.12 25.07 -1.53
CA GLY A 134 15.78 25.09 -2.95
C GLY A 134 14.37 24.60 -3.29
N MET A 135 13.55 24.26 -2.29
CA MET A 135 12.21 23.71 -2.54
C MET A 135 11.20 24.83 -2.75
N ASP A 136 10.40 24.72 -3.81
CA ASP A 136 9.40 25.73 -4.16
C ASP A 136 8.49 26.06 -2.96
N PRO A 137 8.24 27.34 -2.65
CA PRO A 137 7.46 27.75 -1.49
C PRO A 137 6.07 27.12 -1.40
N ALA A 138 5.42 26.81 -2.54
CA ALA A 138 4.12 26.15 -2.55
C ALA A 138 4.24 24.66 -2.17
N ALA A 139 5.32 23.99 -2.56
CA ALA A 139 5.62 22.62 -2.12
C ALA A 139 5.90 22.57 -0.61
N LEU A 140 6.60 23.60 -0.08
CA LEU A 140 6.85 23.74 1.35
C LEU A 140 5.57 23.98 2.15
N GLU A 141 4.67 24.82 1.64
CA GLU A 141 3.38 25.12 2.27
C GLU A 141 2.45 23.89 2.25
N ALA A 142 2.43 23.15 1.14
CA ALA A 142 1.70 21.88 1.05
C ALA A 142 2.26 20.83 2.03
N MET A 143 3.59 20.73 2.16
CA MET A 143 4.22 19.86 3.16
C MET A 143 3.85 20.25 4.60
N LYS A 144 3.89 21.54 4.94
CA LYS A 144 3.50 22.03 6.27
C LYS A 144 2.05 21.68 6.61
N LYS A 145 1.15 21.72 5.63
CA LYS A 145 -0.26 21.34 5.81
C LYS A 145 -0.42 19.85 6.12
N VAL A 146 0.45 18.99 5.58
CA VAL A 146 0.47 17.54 5.84
C VAL A 146 1.11 17.21 7.19
N MET A 147 2.11 17.99 7.64
CA MET A 147 2.77 17.77 8.94
C MET A 147 2.02 18.37 10.14
N GLY A 148 1.17 19.37 9.92
CA GLY A 148 0.40 20.06 10.97
C GLY A 148 -0.91 19.37 11.38
N GLN A 149 -1.11 18.11 10.99
CA GLN A 149 -2.24 17.25 11.38
C GLN A 149 -1.75 15.99 12.13
#